data_AF-A0A9D4TGA5-F1
#
_entry.id   AF-A0A9D4TGA5-F1
#
_cell.length_a   1.000
_cell.length_b   1.000
_cell.length_c   1.000
_cell.angle_alpha   90.00
_cell.angle_beta   90.00
_cell.angle_gamma   90.00
#
_symmetry.space_group_name_H-M   'P 1'
#
loop_
_entity.id
_entity.type
_entity.pdbx_description
1 polymer ?
#
loop_
_entity_poly.entity_id
_entity_poly.type
_entity_poly.pdbx_seq_one_letter_code
_entity_poly.pdbx_strand_id
1 'polypeptide(L)'
;MGGTNYAGFQYKGGAWTPYIGSLGRSNTLYTDRSGTNVSAVFGTGGFKPGQTYIRSVQLSRRGTRVVVTVAQAPSGRWVFSAVANGKRLGNFQKAELSSGVAATLPRRYVVITTPHLRITVWHREPYEPAMIRFPGYGHWLDAYLTTLRELPLPVGGVLGKTYRAGA
;
A
#
# COMPACT_ATOMS: atom_id res chain seq x y z
N MET A 1 13.14 -8.06 13.58
CA MET A 1 12.84 -6.65 13.28
C MET A 1 11.49 -6.59 12.59
N GLY A 2 10.45 -6.07 13.24
CA GLY A 2 9.13 -5.84 12.65
C GLY A 2 8.88 -4.34 12.62
N GLY A 3 9.43 -3.68 11.60
CA GLY A 3 9.23 -2.27 11.36
C GLY A 3 8.32 -2.11 10.15
N THR A 4 7.40 -1.15 10.18
CA THR A 4 6.62 -0.74 9.01
C THR A 4 7.60 -0.10 8.04
N ASN A 5 8.14 -0.90 7.12
CA ASN A 5 9.15 -0.47 6.19
C ASN A 5 8.47 0.27 5.01
N TYR A 6 8.89 1.52 4.78
CA TYR A 6 8.57 2.28 3.56
C TYR A 6 9.86 2.65 2.84
N ALA A 7 9.90 2.43 1.53
CA ALA A 7 10.92 3.00 0.65
C ALA A 7 10.22 3.78 -0.44
N GLY A 8 10.80 4.94 -0.70
CA GLY A 8 10.43 5.85 -1.77
C GLY A 8 10.76 5.30 -3.15
N PHE A 9 10.53 6.18 -4.11
CA PHE A 9 10.23 5.87 -5.51
C PHE A 9 11.32 5.18 -6.34
N GLN A 10 12.48 4.84 -5.76
CA GLN A 10 13.54 3.97 -6.30
C GLN A 10 14.54 3.62 -5.17
N TYR A 11 14.29 2.56 -4.40
CA TYR A 11 15.27 2.07 -3.41
C TYR A 11 16.53 1.52 -4.11
N LYS A 12 17.65 2.23 -4.01
CA LYS A 12 18.97 1.82 -4.55
C LYS A 12 19.92 1.26 -3.48
N GLY A 13 19.40 0.89 -2.31
CA GLY A 13 20.18 0.47 -1.13
C GLY A 13 20.35 1.59 -0.09
N GLY A 14 20.06 1.30 1.18
CA GLY A 14 20.13 2.25 2.31
C GLY A 14 19.29 1.80 3.51
N ALA A 15 19.41 2.47 4.66
CA ALA A 15 18.60 2.13 5.82
C ALA A 15 17.13 2.54 5.58
N TRP A 16 16.22 1.56 5.65
CA TRP A 16 14.78 1.83 5.63
C TRP A 16 14.43 2.60 6.90
N THR A 17 13.95 3.83 6.76
CA THR A 17 13.43 4.57 7.92
C THR A 17 11.97 4.18 8.10
N PRO A 18 11.61 3.50 9.20
CA PRO A 18 10.24 3.13 9.45
C PRO A 18 9.41 4.42 9.62
N TYR A 19 8.31 4.52 8.88
CA TYR A 19 7.33 5.60 9.11
C TYR A 19 6.28 5.10 10.09
N ILE A 20 6.25 5.73 11.26
CA ILE A 20 5.27 5.47 12.30
C ILE A 20 4.06 6.36 12.02
N GLY A 21 3.09 5.83 11.28
CA GLY A 21 1.84 6.52 10.98
C GLY A 21 0.91 6.63 12.19
N SER A 22 -0.10 7.48 12.08
CA SER A 22 -1.19 7.53 13.08
C SER A 22 -2.04 6.27 13.00
N LEU A 23 -2.20 5.57 14.12
CA LEU A 23 -2.99 4.35 14.24
C LEU A 23 -4.47 4.60 13.91
N GLY A 24 -5.08 3.68 13.15
CA GLY A 24 -6.50 3.70 12.79
C GLY A 24 -6.92 4.84 11.86
N ARG A 25 -6.00 5.77 11.53
CA ARG A 25 -6.26 6.91 10.65
C ARG A 25 -5.64 6.68 9.27
N SER A 26 -6.26 7.29 8.27
CA SER A 26 -5.67 7.34 6.93
C SER A 26 -4.49 8.31 6.93
N ASN A 27 -3.34 7.87 6.45
CA ASN A 27 -2.13 8.67 6.31
C ASN A 27 -1.81 8.82 4.82
N THR A 28 -1.58 10.04 4.36
CA THR A 28 -1.26 10.31 2.95
C THR A 28 0.19 9.94 2.63
N LEU A 29 0.37 8.88 1.86
CA LEU A 29 1.68 8.43 1.40
C LEU A 29 2.19 9.28 0.24
N TYR A 30 1.31 9.64 -0.70
CA TYR A 30 1.66 10.37 -1.92
C TYR A 30 0.50 11.21 -2.46
N THR A 31 0.82 12.38 -3.00
CA THR A 31 -0.08 13.18 -3.85
C THR A 31 0.66 13.79 -5.04
N ASP A 32 -0.05 14.13 -6.12
CA ASP A 32 0.49 14.90 -7.24
C ASP A 32 -0.50 15.90 -7.86
N ARG A 33 -0.03 16.75 -8.78
CA ARG A 33 -0.86 17.72 -9.51
C ARG A 33 -1.89 17.07 -10.43
N SER A 34 -1.72 15.81 -10.82
CA SER A 34 -2.73 15.12 -11.64
C SER A 34 -3.99 14.76 -10.85
N GLY A 35 -3.94 14.92 -9.52
CA GLY A 35 -5.00 14.56 -8.58
C GLY A 35 -4.88 13.11 -8.09
N THR A 36 -3.73 12.47 -8.26
CA THR A 36 -3.46 11.17 -7.62
C THR A 36 -3.29 11.39 -6.12
N ASN A 37 -3.94 10.57 -5.31
CA ASN A 37 -3.69 10.44 -3.88
C ASN A 37 -3.52 8.96 -3.55
N VAL A 38 -2.43 8.61 -2.86
CA VAL A 38 -2.23 7.29 -2.27
C VAL A 38 -2.17 7.46 -0.76
N SER A 39 -2.97 6.70 -0.04
CA SER A 39 -3.03 6.71 1.42
C SER A 39 -2.99 5.30 1.99
N ALA A 40 -2.60 5.20 3.26
CA ALA A 40 -2.56 3.95 3.99
C ALA A 40 -3.18 4.07 5.39
N VAL A 41 -3.83 3.00 5.83
CA VAL A 41 -4.31 2.85 7.21
C VAL A 41 -3.42 1.86 7.94
N PHE A 42 -2.97 2.28 9.13
CA PHE A 42 -2.13 1.49 10.01
C PHE A 42 -2.96 0.82 11.09
N GLY A 43 -2.76 -0.47 11.27
CA GLY A 43 -3.25 -1.21 12.43
C GLY A 43 -2.11 -1.49 13.40
N THR A 44 -2.46 -1.78 14.65
CA THR A 44 -1.53 -2.31 15.63
C THR A 44 -1.20 -3.76 15.31
N GLY A 45 -0.02 -4.19 15.74
CA GLY A 45 0.37 -5.58 15.75
C GLY A 45 1.86 -5.77 15.86
N GLY A 46 2.31 -7.00 16.08
CA GLY A 46 3.72 -7.36 16.07
C GLY A 46 4.17 -8.00 17.37
N PHE A 47 5.47 -8.25 17.50
CA PHE A 47 6.09 -8.83 18.69
C PHE A 47 6.09 -7.91 19.91
N LYS A 48 6.08 -6.59 19.69
CA LYS A 48 6.15 -5.59 20.75
C LYS A 48 4.88 -4.73 20.72
N PRO A 49 4.33 -4.36 21.89
CA PRO A 49 3.28 -3.35 21.97
C PRO A 49 3.68 -2.07 21.22
N GLY A 50 2.75 -1.50 20.46
CA GLY A 50 2.98 -0.27 19.68
C GLY A 50 3.60 -0.45 18.30
N GLN A 51 3.97 -1.67 17.90
CA GLN A 51 4.31 -1.94 16.51
C GLN A 51 3.08 -1.77 15.61
N THR A 52 3.33 -1.29 14.38
CA THR A 52 2.26 -0.94 13.44
C THR A 52 2.51 -1.56 12.08
N TYR A 53 1.42 -1.86 11.36
CA TYR A 53 1.46 -2.46 10.03
C TYR A 53 0.40 -1.85 9.13
N ILE A 54 0.66 -1.84 7.83
CA ILE A 54 -0.34 -1.42 6.84
C ILE A 54 -1.45 -2.47 6.79
N ARG A 55 -2.70 -2.03 6.99
CA ARG A 55 -3.90 -2.86 6.85
C ARG A 55 -4.71 -2.50 5.61
N SER A 56 -4.58 -1.27 5.12
CA SER A 56 -5.20 -0.85 3.88
C SER A 56 -4.34 0.15 3.12
N VAL A 57 -4.36 0.06 1.79
CA VAL A 57 -3.83 1.06 0.86
C VAL A 57 -4.94 1.48 -0.07
N GLN A 58 -5.10 2.79 -0.24
CA GLN A 58 -6.08 3.35 -1.16
C GLN A 58 -5.41 4.28 -2.16
N LEU A 59 -5.71 4.09 -3.44
CA LEU A 59 -5.50 5.08 -4.49
C LEU A 59 -6.83 5.76 -4.83
N SER A 60 -6.81 7.08 -4.98
CA SER A 60 -7.87 7.84 -5.64
C SER A 60 -7.29 8.78 -6.69
N ARG A 61 -7.92 8.87 -7.87
CA ARG A 61 -7.54 9.79 -8.94
C ARG A 61 -8.75 10.09 -9.83
N ARG A 62 -9.22 11.35 -9.86
CA ARG A 62 -10.29 11.84 -10.77
C ARG A 62 -11.48 10.87 -10.90
N GLY A 63 -12.14 10.54 -9.78
CA GLY A 63 -13.27 9.62 -9.76
C GLY A 63 -12.91 8.13 -9.79
N THR A 64 -11.67 7.76 -10.11
CA THR A 64 -11.17 6.39 -9.93
C THR A 64 -10.77 6.15 -8.47
N ARG A 65 -11.14 5.00 -7.92
CA ARG A 65 -10.77 4.56 -6.58
C ARG A 65 -10.37 3.09 -6.58
N VAL A 66 -9.23 2.78 -5.97
CA VAL A 66 -8.79 1.40 -5.72
C VAL A 66 -8.45 1.28 -4.24
N VAL A 67 -9.02 0.28 -3.57
CA VAL A 67 -8.77 -0.02 -2.16
C VAL A 67 -8.26 -1.44 -2.06
N VAL A 68 -7.11 -1.61 -1.41
CA VAL A 68 -6.50 -2.91 -1.10
C VAL A 68 -6.49 -3.05 0.41
N THR A 69 -7.02 -4.13 0.93
CA THR A 69 -7.20 -4.31 2.39
C THR A 69 -6.81 -5.72 2.81
N VAL A 70 -6.23 -5.83 4.00
CA VAL A 70 -6.12 -7.07 4.76
C VAL A 70 -6.77 -6.86 6.13
N ALA A 71 -7.78 -7.67 6.44
CA ALA A 71 -8.55 -7.55 7.67
C ALA A 71 -9.03 -8.91 8.16
N GLN A 72 -9.30 -9.03 9.45
CA GLN A 72 -9.88 -10.22 10.04
C GLN A 72 -11.40 -10.20 9.81
N ALA A 73 -11.94 -11.25 9.21
CA ALA A 73 -13.38 -11.47 9.09
C ALA A 73 -13.98 -11.83 10.47
N PRO A 74 -15.32 -11.72 10.65
CA PRO A 74 -15.98 -12.14 11.89
C PRO A 74 -15.68 -13.58 12.31
N SER A 75 -15.38 -14.46 11.35
CA SER A 75 -14.95 -15.84 11.61
C SER A 75 -13.52 -15.98 12.18
N GLY A 76 -12.81 -14.87 12.37
CA GLY A 76 -11.42 -14.87 12.80
C GLY A 76 -10.42 -15.08 11.66
N ARG A 77 -10.87 -15.35 10.43
CA ARG A 77 -9.99 -15.56 9.26
C ARG A 77 -9.51 -14.24 8.67
N TRP A 78 -8.22 -14.14 8.36
CA TRP A 78 -7.66 -13.02 7.61
C TRP A 78 -8.09 -13.06 6.13
N VAL A 79 -8.57 -11.93 5.63
CA VAL A 79 -9.05 -11.76 4.27
C VAL A 79 -8.27 -10.63 3.60
N PHE A 80 -7.59 -10.98 2.52
CA PHE A 80 -7.03 -10.04 1.57
C PHE A 80 -8.05 -9.73 0.47
N SER A 81 -8.25 -8.46 0.15
CA SER A 81 -9.19 -8.02 -0.87
C SER A 81 -8.70 -6.79 -1.63
N ALA A 82 -9.14 -6.68 -2.87
CA ALA A 82 -8.95 -5.52 -3.71
C ALA A 82 -10.30 -5.10 -4.29
N VAL A 83 -10.64 -3.82 -4.21
CA VAL A 83 -11.88 -3.25 -4.71
C VAL A 83 -11.53 -2.06 -5.60
N ALA A 84 -11.96 -2.11 -6.86
CA ALA A 84 -11.74 -1.04 -7.83
C ALA A 84 -13.10 -0.48 -8.28
N ASN A 85 -13.31 0.83 -8.10
CA ASN A 85 -14.58 1.53 -8.36
C ASN A 85 -15.81 0.80 -7.78
N GLY A 86 -15.69 0.29 -6.55
CA GLY A 86 -16.76 -0.44 -5.85
C GLY A 86 -16.89 -1.92 -6.23
N LYS A 87 -16.19 -2.39 -7.28
CA LYS A 87 -16.21 -3.80 -7.70
C LYS A 87 -15.02 -4.55 -7.11
N ARG A 88 -15.28 -5.67 -6.43
CA ARG A 88 -14.24 -6.55 -5.90
C ARG A 88 -13.53 -7.26 -7.05
N LEU A 89 -12.20 -7.23 -7.05
CA LEU A 89 -11.38 -8.01 -7.96
C LEU A 89 -11.21 -9.43 -7.43
N GLY A 90 -11.41 -10.41 -8.31
CA GLY A 90 -11.04 -11.81 -8.12
C GLY A 90 -9.58 -12.07 -8.51
N ASN A 91 -9.08 -13.24 -8.14
CA ASN A 91 -7.72 -13.66 -8.50
C ASN A 91 -7.53 -13.66 -10.02
N PHE A 92 -6.36 -13.23 -10.46
CA PHE A 92 -5.96 -13.03 -11.85
C PHE A 92 -6.80 -11.99 -12.63
N GLN A 93 -7.72 -11.29 -11.98
CA GLN A 93 -8.53 -10.28 -12.66
C GLN A 93 -7.78 -8.96 -12.82
N LYS A 94 -8.08 -8.29 -13.94
CA LYS A 94 -7.67 -6.93 -14.25
C LYS A 94 -8.91 -6.07 -14.46
N ALA A 95 -8.90 -4.86 -13.92
CA ALA A 95 -9.90 -3.85 -14.19
C ALA A 95 -9.22 -2.61 -14.79
N GLU A 96 -9.67 -2.22 -15.98
CA GLU A 96 -9.40 -0.92 -16.57
C GLU A 96 -10.39 0.09 -15.99
N LEU A 97 -9.91 1.19 -15.43
CA LEU A 97 -10.73 2.08 -14.60
C LEU A 97 -10.97 3.45 -15.24
N SER A 98 -9.92 4.04 -15.80
CA SER A 98 -9.96 5.30 -16.53
C SER A 98 -8.73 5.42 -17.42
N SER A 99 -8.63 6.48 -18.22
CA SER A 99 -7.52 6.68 -19.16
C SER A 99 -6.15 6.57 -18.46
N GLY A 100 -5.49 5.43 -18.68
CA GLY A 100 -4.19 5.07 -18.13
C GLY A 100 -4.18 4.58 -16.69
N VAL A 101 -5.34 4.28 -16.06
CA VAL A 101 -5.40 3.70 -14.72
C VAL A 101 -5.99 2.29 -14.76
N ALA A 102 -5.22 1.33 -14.26
CA ALA A 102 -5.62 -0.08 -14.17
C ALA A 102 -5.27 -0.67 -12.81
N ALA A 103 -6.06 -1.63 -12.36
CA ALA A 103 -5.77 -2.45 -11.19
C ALA A 103 -5.78 -3.94 -11.57
N THR A 104 -4.81 -4.69 -11.10
CA THR A 104 -4.72 -6.14 -11.33
C THR A 104 -4.46 -6.84 -10.00
N LEU A 105 -5.16 -7.94 -9.76
CA LEU A 105 -4.95 -8.83 -8.61
C LEU A 105 -4.42 -10.18 -9.11
N PRO A 106 -3.11 -10.37 -9.34
CA PRO A 106 -2.61 -11.65 -9.82
C PRO A 106 -2.85 -12.78 -8.82
N ARG A 107 -2.46 -12.58 -7.54
CA ARG A 107 -2.66 -13.58 -6.48
C ARG A 107 -2.60 -12.94 -5.09
N ARG A 108 -1.41 -12.90 -4.47
CA ARG A 108 -1.15 -12.34 -3.13
C ARG A 108 -0.64 -10.91 -3.16
N TYR A 109 -0.89 -10.19 -4.25
CA TYR A 109 -0.53 -8.79 -4.38
C TYR A 109 -1.45 -8.11 -5.39
N VAL A 110 -1.56 -6.79 -5.28
CA VAL A 110 -2.27 -5.94 -6.23
C VAL A 110 -1.27 -5.02 -6.90
N VAL A 111 -1.39 -4.88 -8.22
CA VAL A 111 -0.68 -3.86 -8.99
C VAL A 111 -1.67 -2.83 -9.45
N ILE A 112 -1.44 -1.57 -9.06
CA ILE A 112 -2.22 -0.42 -9.52
C ILE A 112 -1.29 0.41 -10.39
N THR A 113 -1.64 0.64 -11.65
CA THR A 113 -0.85 1.43 -12.59
C THR A 113 -1.59 2.72 -12.91
N THR A 114 -0.87 3.84 -12.94
CA THR A 114 -1.29 5.13 -13.48
C THR A 114 -0.32 5.53 -14.60
N PRO A 115 -0.54 6.65 -15.32
CA PRO A 115 0.42 7.09 -16.34
C PRO A 115 1.84 7.36 -15.82
N HIS A 116 2.01 7.69 -14.54
CA HIS A 116 3.30 8.10 -13.96
C HIS A 116 3.79 7.16 -12.85
N LEU A 117 2.91 6.32 -12.29
CA LEU A 117 3.22 5.48 -11.15
C LEU A 117 2.75 4.04 -11.31
N ARG A 118 3.52 3.12 -10.74
CA ARG A 118 3.07 1.77 -10.40
C ARG A 118 3.09 1.64 -8.88
N ILE A 119 1.96 1.25 -8.29
CA ILE A 119 1.85 0.89 -6.88
C ILE A 119 1.70 -0.63 -6.80
N THR A 120 2.60 -1.29 -6.09
CA THR A 120 2.51 -2.72 -5.80
C THR A 120 2.25 -2.92 -4.32
N VAL A 121 1.14 -3.58 -4.00
CA VAL A 121 0.71 -3.86 -2.64
C VAL A 121 0.76 -5.35 -2.39
N TRP A 122 1.72 -5.82 -1.60
CA TRP A 122 1.93 -7.23 -1.28
C TRP A 122 1.20 -7.61 0.00
N HIS A 123 0.47 -8.71 -0.03
CA HIS A 123 -0.04 -9.36 1.16
C HIS A 123 1.05 -10.23 1.78
N ARG A 124 1.28 -10.03 3.07
CA ARG A 124 2.22 -10.77 3.88
C ARG A 124 1.50 -11.55 4.97
N GLU A 125 1.95 -12.78 5.14
CA GLU A 125 1.42 -13.73 6.12
C GLU A 125 2.56 -14.06 7.10
N PRO A 126 2.25 -14.30 8.39
CA PRO A 126 3.25 -14.82 9.33
C PRO A 126 3.80 -16.16 8.81
N TYR A 127 5.12 -16.29 8.69
CA TYR A 127 5.75 -17.52 8.21
C TYR A 127 6.76 -18.10 9.21
N GLU A 128 7.32 -17.29 10.12
CA GLU A 128 8.23 -17.76 11.16
C GLU A 128 7.45 -18.24 12.41
N PRO A 129 7.87 -19.32 13.09
CA PRO A 129 7.22 -19.82 14.30
C PRO A 129 7.02 -18.74 15.38
N ALA A 130 8.00 -17.84 15.52
CA ALA A 130 7.90 -16.72 16.46
C ALA A 130 6.75 -15.77 16.11
N MET A 131 6.54 -15.46 14.82
CA MET A 131 5.45 -14.60 14.35
C MET A 131 4.09 -15.28 14.51
N ILE A 132 4.02 -16.59 14.18
CA ILE A 132 2.80 -17.39 14.25
C ILE A 132 2.29 -17.49 15.69
N ARG A 133 3.21 -17.66 16.65
CA ARG A 133 2.87 -17.76 18.08
C ARG A 133 2.42 -16.45 18.72
N PHE A 134 2.58 -15.31 18.03
CA PHE A 134 2.21 -14.00 18.57
C PHE A 134 0.86 -13.54 17.99
N PRO A 135 -0.24 -13.58 18.75
CA PRO A 135 -1.58 -13.29 18.22
C PRO A 135 -1.70 -11.88 17.62
N GLY A 136 -0.89 -10.94 18.12
CA GLY A 136 -0.86 -9.57 17.65
C GLY A 136 -0.19 -9.37 16.29
N TYR A 137 0.57 -10.33 15.74
CA TYR A 137 1.30 -10.11 14.48
C TYR A 137 0.35 -9.97 13.28
N GLY A 138 -0.53 -10.97 13.09
CA GLY A 138 -1.54 -10.97 12.04
C GLY A 138 -0.98 -10.85 10.61
N HIS A 139 -1.85 -10.68 9.62
CA HIS A 139 -1.47 -10.50 8.21
C HIS A 139 -1.39 -9.03 7.83
N TRP A 140 -0.37 -8.60 7.10
CA TRP A 140 -0.15 -7.18 6.78
C TRP A 140 0.07 -6.93 5.29
N LEU A 141 0.14 -5.65 4.91
CA LEU A 141 0.51 -5.21 3.58
C LEU A 141 1.90 -4.55 3.57
N ASP A 142 2.66 -4.79 2.51
CA ASP A 142 3.76 -3.92 2.12
C ASP A 142 3.35 -3.14 0.87
N ALA A 143 3.71 -1.86 0.77
CA ALA A 143 3.36 -1.02 -0.37
C ALA A 143 4.61 -0.38 -0.98
N TYR A 144 4.78 -0.57 -2.28
CA TYR A 144 5.90 -0.07 -3.07
C TYR A 144 5.36 0.85 -4.14
N LEU A 145 5.91 2.06 -4.26
CA LEU A 145 5.55 2.99 -5.32
C LEU A 145 6.77 3.16 -6.23
N THR A 146 6.59 2.96 -7.52
CA THR A 146 7.64 3.06 -8.54
C THR A 146 7.25 4.10 -9.58
N THR A 147 8.16 5.03 -9.86
CA THR A 147 8.00 6.01 -10.95
C THR A 147 8.15 5.33 -12.30
N LEU A 148 7.14 5.49 -13.15
CA LEU A 148 7.16 5.04 -14.55
C LEU A 148 7.58 6.16 -15.50
N ARG A 149 7.26 7.40 -15.13
CA ARG A 149 7.59 8.65 -15.84
C ARG A 149 7.81 9.75 -14.80
N GLU A 150 8.28 10.91 -15.25
CA GLU A 150 8.37 12.10 -14.41
C GLU A 150 7.02 12.42 -13.74
N LEU A 151 7.03 12.76 -12.45
CA LEU A 151 5.81 12.95 -11.68
C LEU A 151 5.25 14.37 -11.85
N PRO A 152 3.92 14.52 -11.98
CA PRO A 152 3.29 15.83 -12.11
C PRO A 152 3.47 16.69 -10.85
N LEU A 153 4.33 17.71 -10.91
CA LEU A 153 4.63 18.58 -9.78
C LEU A 153 3.47 19.56 -9.48
N PRO A 154 3.18 19.86 -8.20
CA PRO A 154 3.94 19.44 -7.02
C PRO A 154 3.61 18.00 -6.59
N VAL A 155 4.61 17.31 -6.04
CA VAL A 155 4.47 16.00 -5.43
C VAL A 155 4.49 16.16 -3.90
N GLY A 156 3.59 15.48 -3.20
CA GLY A 156 3.40 15.59 -1.75
C GLY A 156 3.25 14.26 -1.04
N GLY A 157 2.85 14.31 0.25
CA GLY A 157 2.78 13.13 1.12
C GLY A 157 4.13 12.71 1.71
N VAL A 158 4.11 11.64 2.51
CA VAL A 158 5.31 11.10 3.16
C VAL A 158 6.42 10.80 2.15
N LEU A 159 6.07 10.19 1.02
CA LEU A 159 7.01 9.80 -0.01
C LEU A 159 7.34 10.95 -0.97
N GLY A 160 6.48 11.96 -1.08
CA GLY A 160 6.71 13.07 -1.99
C GLY A 160 7.93 13.92 -1.63
N LYS A 161 8.24 14.03 -0.33
CA LYS A 161 9.46 14.70 0.16
C LYS A 161 10.76 14.02 -0.31
N THR A 162 10.67 12.76 -0.72
CA THR A 162 11.83 11.97 -1.19
C THR A 162 12.01 12.05 -2.71
N TYR A 163 11.06 12.63 -3.44
CA TYR A 163 11.14 12.75 -4.89
C TYR A 163 12.08 13.88 -5.30
N ARG A 164 12.96 13.61 -6.28
CA ARG A 164 13.81 14.62 -6.94
C ARG A 164 13.54 14.55 -8.44
N ALA A 165 13.09 15.65 -9.03
CA ALA A 165 12.86 15.73 -10.47
C ALA A 165 14.19 15.62 -11.22
N GLY A 166 14.21 14.90 -12.35
CA GLY A 166 15.38 14.79 -13.23
C GLY A 166 16.53 13.88 -12.76
N ALA A 167 16.29 12.94 -11.85
CA ALA A 167 17.27 11.93 -11.41
C ALA A 167 17.19 10.61 -12.19
#